data_AF-A0A946ZR52-F1
#
_entry.id   AF-A0A946ZR52-F1
#
_cell.length_a   1.000
_cell.length_b   1.000
_cell.length_c   1.000
_cell.angle_alpha   90.00
_cell.angle_beta   90.00
_cell.angle_gamma   90.00
#
_symmetry.space_group_name_H-M   'P 1'
#
loop_
_entity.id
_entity.type
_entity.pdbx_description
1 polymer ?
#
loop_
_entity_poly.entity_id
_entity_poly.type
_entity_poly.pdbx_seq_one_letter_code
_entity_poly.pdbx_strand_id
1 'polypeptide(L)'
;LLAPLIEEFIFRGPLIFFKRSSFFPIAFYLSCLLFGLVHLSNFEEGASLLWWAPLLVAPQALMGVFLGFLRAKLGLGYAILMHMSHNGILFLLISLIELVE
;
A
#
# COMPACT_ATOMS: atom_id res chain seq x y z
N LEU A 1 9.06 9.27 -4.07
CA LEU A 1 9.62 8.26 -3.14
C LEU A 1 9.34 8.52 -1.65
N LEU A 2 8.99 9.75 -1.23
CA LEU A 2 8.69 10.04 0.18
C LEU A 2 7.30 9.58 0.64
N ALA A 3 6.31 9.54 -0.26
CA ALA A 3 4.94 9.12 0.06
C ALA A 3 4.85 7.73 0.74
N PRO A 4 5.56 6.68 0.26
CA PRO A 4 5.64 5.39 0.95
C PRO A 4 6.03 5.47 2.43
N LEU A 5 6.88 6.41 2.83
CA LEU A 5 7.26 6.57 4.23
C LEU A 5 6.03 6.92 5.08
N ILE A 6 5.30 7.97 4.67
CA ILE A 6 4.11 8.47 5.37
C ILE A 6 3.00 7.41 5.35
N GLU A 7 2.78 6.78 4.20
CA GLU A 7 1.77 5.74 4.04
C GLU A 7 2.04 4.56 4.99
N GLU A 8 3.28 4.07 5.09
CA GLU A 8 3.59 2.98 6.01
C GLU A 8 3.43 3.38 7.48
N PHE A 9 3.75 4.63 7.85
CA PHE A 9 3.47 5.12 9.20
C PHE A 9 1.97 5.14 9.50
N ILE A 10 1.13 5.57 8.55
CA ILE A 10 -0.33 5.66 8.72
C ILE A 10 -0.96 4.27 8.76
N PHE A 11 -0.65 3.41 7.80
CA PHE A 11 -1.36 2.13 7.64
C PHE A 11 -0.71 1.00 8.46
N ARG A 12 0.62 0.96 8.61
CA ARG A 12 1.34 -0.18 9.22
C ARG A 12 1.86 0.14 10.61
N GLY A 13 2.08 1.42 10.92
CA GLY A 13 2.42 1.89 12.26
C GLY A 13 1.44 1.38 13.33
N PRO A 14 0.12 1.64 13.20
CA PRO A 14 -0.88 1.29 14.21
C PRO A 14 -1.01 -0.20 14.53
N LEU A 15 -0.60 -1.09 13.61
CA LEU A 15 -0.66 -2.54 13.82
C LEU A 15 0.13 -3.01 15.05
N ILE A 16 1.08 -2.21 15.54
CA ILE A 16 1.82 -2.51 16.78
C ILE A 16 0.91 -2.57 18.01
N PHE A 17 -0.12 -1.72 18.07
CA PHE A 17 -1.05 -1.66 19.19
C PHE A 17 -1.96 -2.89 19.25
N PHE A 18 -2.14 -3.57 18.12
CA PHE A 18 -2.96 -4.77 18.02
C PHE A 18 -2.15 -6.07 18.07
N LYS A 19 -0.80 -6.02 18.13
CA LYS A 19 0.07 -7.20 17.95
C LYS A 19 -0.26 -8.40 18.86
N ARG A 20 -0.81 -8.16 20.05
CA ARG A 20 -1.20 -9.20 21.03
C ARG A 20 -2.71 -9.29 21.26
N SER A 21 -3.50 -8.59 20.44
CA SER A 21 -4.95 -8.52 20.56
C SER A 21 -5.61 -9.57 19.67
N SER A 22 -6.76 -10.11 20.10
CA SER A 22 -7.65 -10.91 19.26
C SER A 22 -8.18 -10.11 18.05
N PHE A 23 -8.16 -8.78 18.12
CA PHE A 23 -8.56 -7.90 17.01
C PHE A 23 -7.47 -7.72 15.95
N PHE A 24 -6.28 -8.32 16.11
CA PHE A 24 -5.19 -8.19 15.14
C PHE A 24 -5.60 -8.51 13.69
N PRO A 25 -6.31 -9.62 13.39
CA PRO A 25 -6.69 -9.93 12.01
C PRO A 25 -7.57 -8.84 11.39
N ILE A 26 -8.51 -8.29 12.18
CA ILE A 26 -9.40 -7.22 11.74
C ILE A 26 -8.59 -5.95 11.45
N ALA A 27 -7.72 -5.54 12.36
CA ALA A 27 -6.85 -4.37 12.17
C ALA A 27 -5.93 -4.52 10.95
N PHE A 28 -5.40 -5.74 10.74
CA PHE A 28 -4.56 -6.07 9.60
C PHE A 28 -5.30 -5.92 8.27
N TYR A 29 -6.46 -6.58 8.11
CA TYR A 29 -7.20 -6.53 6.85
C TYR A 29 -7.82 -5.15 6.59
N LEU A 30 -8.27 -4.45 7.63
CA LEU A 30 -8.72 -3.05 7.50
C LEU A 30 -7.57 -2.14 7.03
N SER A 31 -6.38 -2.29 7.59
CA SER A 31 -5.19 -1.56 7.13
C SER A 31 -4.90 -1.80 5.64
N CYS A 32 -4.96 -3.06 5.19
CA CYS A 32 -4.73 -3.42 3.78
C CYS A 32 -5.82 -2.86 2.84
N LEU A 33 -7.09 -2.94 3.27
CA LEU A 33 -8.21 -2.43 2.49
C LEU A 33 -8.16 -0.90 2.37
N LEU A 34 -7.98 -0.19 3.49
CA LEU A 34 -7.88 1.27 3.49
C LEU A 34 -6.68 1.75 2.67
N PHE A 35 -5.55 1.04 2.76
CA PHE A 35 -4.39 1.30 1.91
C PHE A 35 -4.74 1.18 0.43
N GLY A 36 -5.48 0.15 0.00
CA GLY A 36 -5.95 0.08 -1.38
C GLY A 36 -6.88 1.24 -1.74
N LEU A 37 -7.89 1.51 -0.91
CA LEU A 37 -8.92 2.51 -1.19
C LEU A 37 -8.40 3.94 -1.36
N VAL A 38 -7.36 4.35 -0.62
CA VAL A 38 -6.80 5.71 -0.81
C VAL A 38 -6.21 5.92 -2.21
N HIS A 39 -5.83 4.83 -2.90
CA HIS A 39 -5.32 4.88 -4.27
C HIS A 39 -6.42 5.02 -5.33
N LEU A 40 -7.70 5.03 -4.97
CA LEU A 40 -8.75 5.45 -5.89
C LEU A 40 -8.54 6.88 -6.41
N SER A 41 -7.83 7.71 -5.65
CA SER A 41 -7.46 9.07 -6.06
C SER A 41 -6.51 9.12 -7.27
N ASN A 42 -5.90 8.00 -7.67
CA ASN A 42 -5.07 7.92 -8.87
C ASN A 42 -5.88 7.86 -10.17
N PHE A 43 -7.21 7.69 -10.10
CA PHE A 43 -8.07 7.59 -11.29
C PHE A 43 -8.86 8.88 -11.49
N GLU A 44 -8.66 9.53 -12.64
CA GLU A 44 -9.25 10.85 -12.97
C GLU A 44 -10.78 10.86 -13.00
N GLU A 45 -11.39 9.71 -13.28
CA GLU A 45 -12.84 9.55 -13.45
C GLU A 45 -13.59 9.60 -12.09
N GLY A 46 -12.89 9.60 -10.96
CA GLY A 46 -13.47 9.86 -9.64
C GLY A 46 -14.62 8.91 -9.26
N ALA A 47 -15.78 9.45 -8.87
CA ALA A 47 -16.91 8.68 -8.34
C ALA A 47 -17.57 7.75 -9.38
N SER A 48 -17.38 7.96 -10.69
CA SER A 48 -17.98 7.08 -11.71
C SER A 48 -17.37 5.68 -11.72
N LEU A 49 -16.19 5.50 -11.09
CA LEU A 49 -15.49 4.23 -10.98
C LEU A 49 -15.78 3.47 -9.68
N LEU A 50 -16.67 3.95 -8.80
CA LEU A 50 -16.95 3.31 -7.51
C LEU A 50 -17.35 1.83 -7.65
N TRP A 51 -18.08 1.48 -8.71
CA TRP A 51 -18.43 0.08 -9.01
C TRP A 51 -17.22 -0.79 -9.36
N TRP A 52 -16.20 -0.20 -9.97
CA TRP A 52 -14.96 -0.87 -10.36
C TRP A 52 -13.87 -0.79 -9.29
N ALA A 53 -14.10 -0.02 -8.22
CA ALA A 53 -13.12 0.21 -7.17
C ALA A 53 -12.45 -1.07 -6.65
N PRO A 54 -13.17 -2.18 -6.35
CA PRO A 54 -12.53 -3.40 -5.88
C PRO A 54 -11.49 -3.96 -6.84
N LEU A 55 -11.72 -3.84 -8.15
CA LEU A 55 -10.80 -4.31 -9.19
C LEU A 55 -9.64 -3.33 -9.37
N LEU A 56 -9.94 -2.04 -9.44
CA LEU A 56 -8.95 -0.98 -9.70
C LEU A 56 -7.89 -0.87 -8.60
N VAL A 57 -8.31 -1.03 -7.34
CA VAL A 57 -7.39 -0.97 -6.19
C VAL A 57 -6.94 -2.34 -5.68
N ALA A 58 -7.34 -3.43 -6.34
CA ALA A 58 -6.91 -4.77 -5.96
C ALA A 58 -5.38 -4.92 -5.92
N PRO A 59 -4.60 -4.41 -6.90
CA PRO A 59 -3.13 -4.48 -6.84
C PRO A 59 -2.57 -3.81 -5.59
N GLN A 60 -3.12 -2.65 -5.21
CA GLN A 60 -2.69 -1.85 -4.06
C GLN A 60 -3.11 -2.53 -2.75
N ALA A 61 -4.32 -3.09 -2.67
CA ALA A 61 -4.75 -3.87 -1.52
C ALA A 61 -3.88 -5.13 -1.32
N LEU A 62 -3.54 -5.83 -2.40
CA LEU A 62 -2.64 -6.99 -2.38
C LEU A 62 -1.22 -6.61 -1.96
N MET A 63 -0.66 -5.53 -2.51
CA MET A 63 0.59 -4.96 -2.02
C MET A 63 0.49 -4.67 -0.52
N GLY A 64 -0.63 -4.13 -0.08
CA GLY A 64 -0.88 -3.85 1.32
C GLY A 64 -0.82 -5.07 2.23
N VAL A 65 -1.25 -6.24 1.74
CA VAL A 65 -1.11 -7.53 2.44
C VAL A 65 0.36 -7.93 2.58
N PHE A 66 1.16 -7.79 1.52
CA PHE A 66 2.60 -8.07 1.59
C PHE A 66 3.33 -7.13 2.57
N LEU A 67 3.04 -5.83 2.51
CA LEU A 67 3.61 -4.84 3.42
C LEU A 67 3.17 -5.07 4.87
N GLY A 68 1.89 -5.42 5.08
CA GLY A 68 1.38 -5.83 6.38
C GLY A 68 2.09 -7.07 6.93
N PHE A 69 2.33 -8.08 6.09
CA PHE A 69 3.07 -9.29 6.46
C PHE A 69 4.50 -8.96 6.89
N LEU A 70 5.22 -8.14 6.10
CA LEU A 70 6.55 -7.67 6.45
C LEU A 70 6.54 -6.87 7.75
N ARG A 71 5.54 -6.00 7.95
CA ARG A 71 5.38 -5.27 9.21
C ARG A 71 5.24 -6.19 10.42
N ALA A 72 4.47 -7.27 10.28
CA ALA A 72 4.21 -8.22 11.36
C ALA A 72 5.41 -9.12 11.67
N LYS A 73 6.19 -9.51 10.64
CA LYS A 73 7.31 -10.45 10.76
C LYS A 73 8.66 -9.79 10.99
N LEU A 74 8.94 -8.70 10.28
CA LEU A 74 10.26 -8.06 10.21
C LEU A 74 10.26 -6.63 10.78
N GLY A 75 9.11 -5.96 10.81
CA GLY A 75 8.97 -4.62 11.37
C GLY A 75 8.71 -3.52 10.33
N LEU A 76 8.49 -2.29 10.80
CA LEU A 76 8.05 -1.18 9.96
C LEU A 76 9.09 -0.76 8.92
N GLY A 77 10.38 -0.78 9.27
CA GLY A 77 11.47 -0.42 8.35
C GLY A 77 11.52 -1.31 7.10
N TYR A 78 11.24 -2.61 7.23
CA TYR A 78 11.18 -3.52 6.09
C TYR A 78 9.98 -3.27 5.19
N ALA A 79 8.83 -2.91 5.77
CA ALA A 79 7.67 -2.50 4.99
C ALA A 79 7.96 -1.20 4.20
N ILE A 80 8.57 -0.20 4.85
CA ILE A 80 9.00 1.04 4.19
C ILE A 80 9.99 0.74 3.05
N LEU A 81 11.04 -0.04 3.30
CA LEU A 81 12.05 -0.35 2.30
C LEU A 81 11.44 -1.07 1.10
N MET A 82 10.59 -2.07 1.33
CA MET A 82 9.91 -2.80 0.26
C MET A 82 9.02 -1.86 -0.56
N HIS A 83 8.22 -1.03 0.10
CA HIS A 83 7.32 -0.11 -0.57
C HIS A 83 8.08 0.94 -1.40
N MET A 84 9.12 1.55 -0.83
CA MET A 84 9.99 2.47 -1.57
C MET A 84 10.67 1.80 -2.76
N SER A 85 11.12 0.54 -2.60
CA SER A 85 11.77 -0.22 -3.67
C SER A 85 10.79 -0.53 -4.81
N HIS A 86 9.58 -0.97 -4.49
CA HIS A 86 8.53 -1.21 -5.47
C HIS A 86 8.23 0.05 -6.30
N ASN A 87 8.00 1.18 -5.63
CA ASN A 87 7.72 2.45 -6.33
C ASN A 87 8.95 2.97 -7.09
N GLY A 88 10.16 2.73 -6.58
CA GLY A 88 11.41 3.06 -7.27
C GLY A 88 11.59 2.28 -8.57
N ILE A 89 11.28 0.97 -8.56
CA ILE A 89 11.33 0.14 -9.77
C ILE A 89 10.30 0.61 -10.79
N LEU A 90 9.05 0.87 -10.38
CA LEU A 90 8.02 1.38 -11.28
C LEU A 90 8.41 2.73 -11.90
N PHE A 91 8.91 3.65 -11.08
CA PHE A 91 9.37 4.96 -11.56
C PHE A 91 10.53 4.82 -12.56
N LEU A 92 11.50 3.94 -12.28
CA LEU A 92 12.61 3.66 -13.18
C LEU A 92 12.11 3.11 -14.52
N LEU A 93 11.19 2.13 -14.50
CA LEU A 93 10.63 1.55 -15.71
C LEU A 93 9.92 2.58 -16.57
N ILE A 94 9.07 3.42 -15.96
CA ILE A 94 8.37 4.51 -16.67
C ILE A 94 9.37 5.49 -17.29
N SER A 95 10.37 5.92 -16.51
CA SER A 95 11.41 6.85 -16.99
C SER A 95 12.22 6.27 -18.16
N LEU A 96 12.46 4.95 -18.18
CA LEU A 96 13.17 4.30 -19.28
C LEU A 96 12.33 4.24 -20.57
N ILE A 97 11.02 4.04 -20.45
CA ILE A 97 10.10 4.05 -21.60
C ILE A 97 10.09 5.46 -22.22
N GLU A 98 9.96 6.50 -21.39
CA GLU A 98 9.95 7.90 -21.83
C GLU A 98 11.26 8.36 -22.53
N LEU A 99 12.38 7.67 -22.31
CA LEU A 99 13.65 7.98 -22.98
C LEU A 99 13.78 7.36 -24.38
N VAL A 100 12.94 6.38 -24.71
CA VAL A 100 13.00 5.63 -25.98
C VAL A 100 11.87 6.06 -26.93
N GLU A 101 10.83 6.71 -26.40
CA GLU A 101 9.80 7.42 -27.16
C GLU A 101 10.25 8.83 -27.60
#